data_AF-A0A1N6IQD1-F1
#
_entry.id   AF-A0A1N6IQD1-F1
#
_cell.length_a   1.000
_cell.length_b   1.000
_cell.length_c   1.000
_cell.angle_alpha   90.00
_cell.angle_beta   90.00
_cell.angle_gamma   90.00
#
_symmetry.space_group_name_H-M   'P 1'
#
loop_
_entity.id
_entity.type
_entity.pdbx_description
1 polymer ?
#
loop_
_entity_poly.entity_id
_entity_poly.type
_entity_poly.pdbx_seq_one_letter_code
_entity_poly.pdbx_strand_id
1 'polypeptide(L)'
;MASRKKPFRRLVKIAIDNATIKELAEDSGTVQAAPFSIRLINSSNWIVEAVRRGDTGDVVPLPTPVGKNCSGSCQDCAAAGIFMPLFTVACNTKSFDVVLILRHPRGFRGASQPLSVSPTCDHEGQILCFAAPDPR
;
A
#
# COMPACT_ATOMS: atom_id res chain seq x y z
N MET A 1 -25.01 19.79 70.73
CA MET A 1 -25.85 19.51 69.55
C MET A 1 -25.07 19.85 68.29
N ALA A 2 -24.55 18.84 67.60
CA ALA A 2 -23.72 18.99 66.41
C ALA A 2 -24.59 18.80 65.15
N SER A 3 -24.74 19.84 64.32
CA SER A 3 -25.39 19.75 63.02
C SER A 3 -24.35 19.98 61.91
N ARG A 4 -23.94 18.87 61.30
CA ARG A 4 -22.97 18.79 60.21
C ARG A 4 -23.56 19.37 58.92
N LYS A 5 -23.05 20.51 58.45
CA LYS A 5 -23.26 20.97 57.07
C LYS A 5 -22.22 20.31 56.15
N LYS A 6 -22.71 19.52 55.18
CA LYS A 6 -21.92 18.81 54.15
C LYS A 6 -21.21 19.81 53.22
N PRO A 7 -19.97 19.56 52.76
CA PRO A 7 -19.40 20.31 51.66
C PRO A 7 -19.94 19.80 50.31
N PHE A 8 -20.43 20.74 49.50
CA PHE A 8 -20.81 20.51 48.09
C PHE A 8 -19.56 20.13 47.28
N ARG A 9 -19.59 18.97 46.62
CA ARG A 9 -18.65 18.63 45.55
C ARG A 9 -18.99 19.49 44.32
N ARG A 10 -18.09 20.40 43.93
CA ARG A 10 -18.14 21.02 42.60
C ARG A 10 -17.78 19.96 41.56
N LEU A 11 -18.77 19.52 40.79
CA LEU A 11 -18.57 18.84 39.51
C LEU A 11 -17.96 19.87 38.54
N VAL A 12 -16.68 19.69 38.20
CA VAL A 12 -16.07 20.40 37.06
C VAL A 12 -16.66 19.77 35.79
N LYS A 13 -17.63 20.45 35.19
CA LYS A 13 -18.07 20.18 33.82
C LYS A 13 -16.94 20.63 32.91
N ILE A 14 -16.09 19.70 32.46
CA ILE A 14 -15.20 19.95 31.33
C ILE A 14 -16.12 19.95 30.11
N ALA A 15 -16.52 21.15 29.69
CA ALA A 15 -17.02 21.34 28.34
C ALA A 15 -15.82 21.12 27.42
N ILE A 16 -15.75 19.95 26.79
CA ILE A 16 -14.85 19.75 25.66
C ILE A 16 -15.55 20.47 24.50
N ASP A 17 -15.15 21.71 24.26
CA ASP A 17 -15.59 22.43 23.07
C ASP A 17 -15.15 21.62 21.84
N ASN A 18 -16.14 21.20 21.04
CA ASN A 18 -15.98 20.37 19.84
C ASN A 18 -15.16 21.06 18.72
N ALA A 19 -14.59 22.23 18.98
CA ALA A 19 -13.74 22.97 18.06
C ALA A 19 -12.27 22.48 18.08
N THR A 20 -11.80 21.87 19.17
CA THR A 20 -10.37 21.58 19.37
C THR A 20 -9.92 20.19 18.89
N ILE A 21 -10.79 19.40 18.25
CA ILE A 21 -10.41 18.08 17.68
C ILE A 21 -10.03 18.20 16.20
N LYS A 22 -10.33 19.32 15.53
CA LYS A 22 -9.94 19.54 14.13
C LYS A 22 -8.53 20.11 13.91
N GLU A 23 -7.83 20.55 14.96
CA GLU A 23 -6.53 21.25 14.82
C GLU A 23 -5.36 20.56 15.56
N LEU A 24 -5.53 19.31 16.03
CA LEU A 24 -4.44 18.54 16.66
C LEU A 24 -3.88 17.40 15.76
N ALA A 25 -4.27 17.35 14.48
CA ALA A 25 -3.71 16.41 13.50
C ALA A 25 -2.70 17.07 12.53
N GLU A 26 -2.41 18.36 12.69
CA GLU A 26 -1.55 19.14 11.79
C GLU A 26 -0.41 19.83 12.56
N ASP A 27 0.32 19.10 13.40
CA ASP A 27 1.64 19.57 13.85
C ASP A 27 2.60 18.40 14.10
N SER A 28 2.90 17.69 13.04
CA SER A 28 4.15 16.94 12.91
C SER A 28 4.73 17.32 11.56
N GLY A 29 5.59 18.33 11.56
CA GLY A 29 6.33 18.84 10.41
C GLY A 29 7.32 17.85 9.79
N THR A 30 6.89 16.61 9.58
CA THR A 30 7.36 15.80 8.48
C THR A 30 6.54 16.22 7.26
N VAL A 31 7.18 16.85 6.28
CA VAL A 31 6.61 16.93 4.93
C VAL A 31 6.37 15.48 4.51
N GLN A 32 5.13 15.00 4.65
CA GLN A 32 4.79 13.64 4.26
C GLN A 32 4.91 13.62 2.73
N ALA A 33 6.01 13.02 2.26
CA ALA A 33 6.28 12.93 0.84
C ALA A 33 5.08 12.31 0.12
N ALA A 34 4.75 12.85 -1.05
CA ALA A 34 3.60 12.40 -1.84
C ALA A 34 3.67 10.87 -2.05
N PRO A 35 2.53 10.17 -2.01
CA PRO A 35 2.52 8.73 -2.20
C PRO A 35 2.83 8.39 -3.67
N PHE A 36 3.68 7.38 -3.86
CA PHE A 36 3.99 6.78 -5.15
C PHE A 36 3.37 5.38 -5.22
N SER A 37 2.49 5.18 -6.19
CA SER A 37 1.70 3.95 -6.33
C SER A 37 2.41 2.93 -7.22
N ILE A 38 2.65 1.73 -6.70
CA ILE A 38 3.13 0.61 -7.51
C ILE A 38 1.90 -0.20 -7.95
N ARG A 39 1.74 -0.37 -9.26
CA ARG A 39 0.62 -1.08 -9.90
C ARG A 39 1.15 -2.24 -10.72
N LEU A 40 0.32 -3.26 -10.94
CA LEU A 40 0.69 -4.46 -11.68
C LEU A 40 -0.30 -4.77 -12.80
N ILE A 41 0.27 -5.05 -13.97
CA ILE A 41 -0.39 -5.69 -15.09
C ILE A 41 0.13 -7.12 -15.17
N ASN A 42 -0.75 -8.09 -14.93
CA ASN A 42 -0.45 -9.51 -15.01
C ASN A 42 -1.10 -10.11 -16.25
N SER A 43 -0.26 -10.48 -17.22
CA SER A 43 -0.67 -11.11 -18.47
C SER A 43 -0.53 -12.64 -18.46
N SER A 44 -0.16 -13.22 -17.31
CA SER A 44 0.10 -14.66 -17.14
C SER A 44 -0.97 -15.37 -16.31
N ASN A 45 -1.01 -16.70 -16.35
CA ASN A 45 -1.91 -17.50 -15.50
C ASN A 45 -1.41 -17.65 -14.05
N TRP A 46 -0.23 -17.12 -13.72
CA TRP A 46 0.27 -17.10 -12.36
C TRP A 46 -0.52 -16.09 -11.52
N ILE A 47 -0.79 -16.43 -10.26
CA ILE A 47 -1.43 -15.57 -9.28
C ILE A 47 -0.33 -14.96 -8.41
N VAL A 48 -0.30 -13.65 -8.27
CA VAL A 48 0.61 -12.95 -7.36
C VAL A 48 -0.04 -12.87 -5.98
N GLU A 49 0.56 -13.52 -4.98
CA GLU A 49 -0.01 -13.60 -3.62
C GLU A 49 0.61 -12.56 -2.68
N ALA A 50 1.87 -12.24 -2.91
CA ALA A 50 2.65 -11.33 -2.07
C ALA A 50 3.79 -10.73 -2.88
N VAL A 51 4.44 -9.74 -2.28
CA VAL A 51 5.57 -9.04 -2.87
C VAL A 51 6.71 -9.02 -1.88
N ARG A 52 7.91 -9.43 -2.30
CA ARG A 52 9.13 -9.24 -1.52
C ARG A 52 9.85 -7.97 -1.98
N ARG A 53 10.09 -7.07 -1.06
CA ARG A 53 10.81 -5.82 -1.28
C ARG A 53 12.32 -6.04 -1.17
N GLY A 54 13.08 -5.57 -2.15
CA GLY A 54 14.54 -5.72 -2.18
C GLY A 54 15.28 -4.74 -1.28
N ASP A 55 14.67 -3.59 -0.95
CA ASP A 55 15.26 -2.58 -0.07
C ASP A 55 15.16 -2.93 1.41
N THR A 56 14.07 -3.57 1.83
CA THR A 56 13.87 -3.96 3.24
C THR A 56 13.97 -5.46 3.47
N GLY A 57 13.85 -6.28 2.42
CA GLY A 57 13.71 -7.73 2.53
C GLY A 57 12.30 -8.18 2.93
N ASP A 58 11.40 -7.24 3.25
CA ASP A 58 10.07 -7.56 3.76
C ASP A 58 9.21 -8.27 2.71
N VAL A 59 8.40 -9.20 3.19
CA VAL A 59 7.34 -9.82 2.40
C VAL A 59 6.01 -9.15 2.75
N VAL A 60 5.47 -8.41 1.79
CA VAL A 60 4.19 -7.72 1.90
C VAL A 60 3.10 -8.59 1.26
N PRO A 61 2.20 -9.19 2.05
CA PRO A 61 1.06 -9.93 1.49
C PRO A 61 0.11 -8.96 0.79
N LEU A 62 -0.43 -9.38 -0.36
CA LEU A 62 -1.46 -8.60 -1.04
C LEU A 62 -2.83 -8.89 -0.41
N PRO A 63 -3.64 -7.87 -0.08
CA PRO A 63 -4.96 -8.08 0.50
C PRO A 63 -5.90 -8.83 -0.45
N THR A 64 -5.66 -8.72 -1.75
CA THR A 64 -6.30 -9.52 -2.79
C THR A 64 -5.24 -10.00 -3.76
N PRO A 65 -5.07 -11.32 -3.95
CA PRO A 65 -4.12 -11.86 -4.91
C PRO A 65 -4.41 -11.37 -6.33
N VAL A 66 -3.37 -11.03 -7.08
CA VAL A 66 -3.51 -10.52 -8.45
C VAL A 66 -3.38 -11.67 -9.44
N GLY A 67 -4.52 -12.16 -9.93
CA GLY A 67 -4.58 -13.09 -11.07
C GLY A 67 -4.35 -12.38 -12.41
N LYS A 68 -4.57 -13.10 -13.51
CA LYS A 68 -4.51 -12.54 -14.86
C LYS A 68 -5.54 -11.41 -15.00
N ASN A 69 -5.09 -10.20 -15.31
CA ASN A 69 -5.95 -9.04 -15.55
C ASN A 69 -5.79 -8.46 -16.97
N CYS A 70 -4.76 -8.87 -17.70
CA CYS A 70 -4.47 -8.38 -19.06
C CYS A 70 -4.40 -9.55 -20.04
N SER A 71 -5.03 -9.39 -21.20
CA SER A 71 -5.01 -10.33 -22.32
C SER A 71 -4.18 -9.85 -23.52
N GLY A 72 -3.82 -8.56 -23.55
CA GLY A 72 -3.06 -7.91 -24.63
C GLY A 72 -1.61 -7.60 -24.23
N SER A 73 -1.03 -6.60 -24.89
CA SER A 73 0.28 -6.08 -24.49
C SER A 73 0.16 -5.28 -23.18
N CYS A 74 1.26 -5.16 -22.43
CA CYS A 74 1.25 -4.35 -21.22
C CYS A 74 0.94 -2.87 -21.52
N GLN A 75 1.37 -2.37 -22.68
CA GLN A 75 1.14 -0.99 -23.11
C GLN A 75 -0.35 -0.73 -23.36
N ASP A 76 -1.04 -1.65 -24.06
CA ASP A 76 -2.47 -1.51 -24.32
C ASP A 76 -3.28 -1.55 -23.03
N CYS A 77 -2.94 -2.48 -22.13
CA CYS A 77 -3.59 -2.58 -20.82
C CYS A 77 -3.31 -1.36 -19.93
N ALA A 78 -2.11 -0.80 -19.98
CA ALA A 78 -1.78 0.43 -19.27
C ALA A 78 -2.58 1.63 -19.80
N ALA A 79 -2.68 1.78 -21.12
CA ALA A 79 -3.46 2.83 -21.77
C ALA A 79 -4.98 2.70 -21.47
N ALA A 80 -5.47 1.46 -21.36
CA ALA A 80 -6.85 1.18 -21.01
C ALA A 80 -7.15 1.26 -19.48
N GLY A 81 -6.15 1.55 -18.64
CA GLY A 81 -6.33 1.62 -17.18
C GLY A 81 -6.51 0.26 -16.51
N ILE A 82 -6.12 -0.83 -17.17
CA ILE A 82 -6.28 -2.20 -16.69
C ILE A 82 -5.04 -2.61 -15.90
N PHE A 83 -5.03 -2.31 -14.60
CA PHE A 83 -3.99 -2.70 -13.65
C PHE A 83 -4.56 -2.89 -12.25
N MET A 84 -3.85 -3.63 -11.40
CA MET A 84 -4.20 -3.79 -9.99
C MET A 84 -3.18 -3.06 -9.11
N PRO A 85 -3.60 -2.41 -8.01
CA PRO A 85 -2.66 -1.83 -7.05
C PRO A 85 -1.90 -2.95 -6.33
N LEU A 86 -0.58 -2.77 -6.13
CA LEU A 86 0.21 -3.65 -5.27
C LEU A 86 0.39 -3.03 -3.89
N PHE A 87 1.08 -1.90 -3.82
CA PHE A 87 1.34 -1.15 -2.58
C PHE A 87 1.79 0.28 -2.93
N THR A 88 1.92 1.12 -1.90
CA THR A 88 2.40 2.50 -2.02
C THR A 88 3.68 2.70 -1.22
N VAL A 89 4.54 3.59 -1.69
CA VAL A 89 5.74 4.06 -0.98
C VAL A 89 5.80 5.59 -1.03
N ALA A 90 6.71 6.21 -0.30
CA ALA A 90 6.96 7.64 -0.46
C ALA A 90 7.67 7.92 -1.79
N CYS A 91 7.31 8.99 -2.50
CA CYS A 91 7.90 9.34 -3.80
C CYS A 91 9.42 9.61 -3.78
N ASN A 92 10.00 9.88 -2.61
CA ASN A 92 11.43 10.08 -2.39
C ASN A 92 12.15 8.79 -1.91
N THR A 93 11.47 7.65 -1.89
CA THR A 93 12.09 6.35 -1.58
C THR A 93 13.16 6.03 -2.63
N LYS A 94 14.35 5.60 -2.21
CA LYS A 94 15.43 5.19 -3.14
C LYS A 94 14.93 4.05 -4.04
N SER A 95 15.40 3.99 -5.29
CA SER A 95 15.08 2.88 -6.19
C SER A 95 15.41 1.53 -5.56
N PHE A 96 14.55 0.55 -5.80
CA PHE A 96 14.64 -0.79 -5.22
C PHE A 96 14.04 -1.82 -6.15
N ASP A 97 14.38 -3.09 -5.94
CA ASP A 97 13.79 -4.18 -6.68
C ASP A 97 12.60 -4.79 -5.95
N VAL A 98 11.67 -5.33 -6.73
CA VAL A 98 10.50 -6.05 -6.27
C VAL A 98 10.51 -7.46 -6.83
N VAL A 99 10.33 -8.46 -5.98
CA VAL A 99 10.16 -9.86 -6.40
C VAL A 99 8.73 -10.29 -6.10
N LEU A 100 7.98 -10.69 -7.13
CA LEU A 100 6.61 -11.19 -6.98
C LEU A 100 6.64 -12.63 -6.47
N ILE A 101 5.81 -12.95 -5.47
CA ILE A 101 5.63 -14.30 -4.94
C ILE A 101 4.40 -14.91 -5.61
N LEU A 102 4.59 -16.05 -6.27
CA LEU A 102 3.66 -16.58 -7.26
C LEU A 102 3.09 -17.94 -6.88
N ARG A 103 1.82 -18.16 -7.24
CA ARG A 103 1.17 -19.47 -7.24
C ARG A 103 0.48 -19.71 -8.57
N HIS A 104 0.71 -20.87 -9.17
CA HIS A 104 -0.02 -21.30 -10.35
C HIS A 104 -1.32 -22.04 -9.94
N PRO A 105 -2.43 -21.91 -10.68
CA PRO A 105 -3.66 -22.68 -10.41
C PRO A 105 -3.46 -24.21 -10.37
N ARG A 106 -2.46 -24.73 -11.09
CA ARG A 106 -2.04 -26.15 -11.06
C ARG A 106 -1.23 -26.55 -9.80
N GLY A 107 -1.04 -25.65 -8.83
CA GLY A 107 -0.35 -25.93 -7.56
C GLY A 107 1.14 -25.60 -7.51
N PHE A 108 1.75 -25.17 -8.62
CA PHE A 108 3.15 -24.73 -8.65
C PHE A 108 3.34 -23.44 -7.85
N ARG A 109 4.51 -23.28 -7.23
CA ARG A 109 4.93 -22.05 -6.57
C ARG A 109 6.21 -21.53 -7.21
N GLY A 110 6.41 -20.22 -7.16
CA GLY A 110 7.58 -19.60 -7.74
C GLY A 110 7.76 -18.15 -7.31
N ALA A 111 8.77 -17.52 -7.89
CA ALA A 111 9.02 -16.11 -7.75
C ALA A 111 9.34 -15.51 -9.12
N SER A 112 9.03 -14.24 -9.35
CA SER A 112 9.44 -13.54 -10.56
C SER A 112 10.95 -13.26 -10.54
N GLN A 113 11.48 -12.86 -11.70
CA GLN A 113 12.72 -12.08 -11.71
C GLN A 113 12.49 -10.74 -10.99
N PRO A 114 13.54 -10.12 -10.43
CA PRO A 114 13.44 -8.79 -9.84
C PRO A 114 12.90 -7.76 -10.84
N LEU A 115 11.93 -6.97 -10.40
CA LEU A 115 11.32 -5.87 -11.14
C LEU A 115 11.75 -4.56 -10.47
N SER A 116 12.48 -3.72 -11.18
CA SER A 116 12.97 -2.48 -10.61
C SER A 116 11.87 -1.43 -10.48
N VAL A 117 11.79 -0.81 -9.31
CA VAL A 117 10.90 0.31 -8.98
C VAL A 117 11.76 1.53 -8.73
N SER A 118 11.46 2.64 -9.41
CA SER A 118 12.15 3.92 -9.24
C SER A 118 11.13 5.00 -8.92
N PRO A 119 10.80 5.20 -7.62
CA PRO A 119 9.89 6.25 -7.20
C PRO A 119 10.44 7.63 -7.57
N THR A 120 9.56 8.52 -8.01
CA THR A 120 9.84 9.93 -8.24
C THR A 120 8.64 10.76 -7.79
N CYS A 121 8.88 11.99 -7.34
CA CYS A 121 7.80 12.91 -6.96
C CYS A 121 7.17 13.62 -8.16
N ASP A 122 7.68 13.40 -9.38
CA ASP A 122 7.13 13.94 -10.62
C ASP A 122 5.99 13.09 -11.21
N HIS A 123 5.80 11.87 -10.70
CA HIS A 123 4.80 10.92 -11.17
C HIS A 123 4.06 10.29 -9.98
N GLU A 124 2.79 9.96 -10.16
CA GLU A 124 1.96 9.35 -9.12
C GLU A 124 2.26 7.87 -8.88
N GLY A 125 3.07 7.24 -9.73
CA GLY A 125 3.35 5.81 -9.62
C GLY A 125 4.07 5.19 -10.82
N GLN A 126 4.29 3.88 -10.71
CA GLN A 126 4.88 3.04 -11.74
C GLN A 126 3.99 1.81 -11.98
N ILE A 127 3.85 1.44 -13.25
CA ILE A 127 3.17 0.21 -13.66
C ILE A 127 4.22 -0.85 -13.95
N LEU A 128 4.12 -1.98 -13.25
CA LEU A 128 4.93 -3.17 -13.48
C LEU A 128 4.20 -4.11 -14.44
N CYS A 129 4.92 -4.63 -15.42
CA CYS A 129 4.41 -5.62 -16.36
C CYS A 129 4.91 -7.00 -15.96
N PHE A 130 4.02 -7.95 -15.76
CA PHE A 130 4.36 -9.33 -15.46
C PHE A 130 3.75 -10.28 -16.47
N ALA A 131 4.63 -11.03 -17.14
CA ALA A 131 4.28 -12.11 -18.05
C ALA A 131 5.29 -13.24 -17.85
N ALA A 132 4.80 -14.39 -17.44
CA ALA A 132 5.58 -15.62 -17.32
C ALA A 132 4.81 -16.75 -18.03
N PRO A 133 5.52 -17.67 -18.71
CA PRO A 133 4.88 -18.85 -19.27
C PRO A 133 4.35 -19.75 -18.17
N ASP A 134 3.38 -20.60 -18.52
CA ASP A 134 2.89 -21.63 -17.61
C ASP A 134 4.03 -22.62 -17.29
N PRO A 135 4.09 -23.12 -16.03
CA PRO A 135 5.06 -24.13 -15.66
C PRO A 135 4.78 -25.42 -16.45
N ARG A 136 5.85 -26.05 -16.95
CA ARG A 136 5.76 -27.33 -17.65
C ARG A 136 5.54 -28.45 -16.64
#